data_AF-A0A7L4JNF4-F1
#
_entry.id   AF-A0A7L4JNF4-F1
#
_cell.length_a   1.000
_cell.length_b   1.000
_cell.length_c   1.000
_cell.angle_alpha   90.00
_cell.angle_beta   90.00
_cell.angle_gamma   90.00
#
_symmetry.space_group_name_H-M   'P 1'
#
loop_
_entity.id
_entity.type
_entity.pdbx_description
1 polymer ?
#
loop_
_entity_poly.entity_id
_entity_poly.type
_entity_poly.pdbx_seq_one_letter_code
_entity_poly.pdbx_strand_id
1 'polypeptide(L)'
;FSLGDARRPLHETAVLVEDIVHTQLINLLQQAAEVSQLRGARVISAEDLLFLMRKDKKKLRRLLKYMFFRDYKSKIVKGIEDDDLLEDKLNSNNTNKRQKLAQDFLNSIDQTGELLAIFEDDEIDDVKQERMERAERQTRTMDSVQYAEFCESRQLSFSKKASKFRDWLDCSSMEIKPNAVAMEILAYLAYETVAQLVDLALLVKQDMVPKAGDPFSHAISAT
;
A
#
# COMPACT_ATOMS: atom_id res chain seq x y z
N PHE A 1 -9.99 10.45 -4.29
CA PHE A 1 -11.28 10.13 -4.95
C PHE A 1 -11.27 8.82 -5.74
N SER A 2 -10.09 8.29 -6.10
CA SER A 2 -10.01 7.04 -6.87
C SER A 2 -10.25 5.77 -6.05
N LEU A 3 -10.49 5.88 -4.74
CA LEU A 3 -10.79 4.76 -3.84
C LEU A 3 -12.32 4.57 -3.64
N GLY A 4 -13.13 5.38 -4.32
CA GLY A 4 -14.57 5.52 -4.08
C GLY A 4 -14.92 6.65 -3.11
N ASP A 5 -13.92 7.41 -2.66
CA ASP A 5 -14.06 8.62 -1.84
C ASP A 5 -14.47 9.85 -2.66
N ALA A 6 -14.83 10.93 -1.98
CA ALA A 6 -15.31 12.16 -2.62
C ALA A 6 -14.24 12.81 -3.51
N ARG A 7 -14.65 13.36 -4.68
CA ARG A 7 -13.76 14.14 -5.57
C ARG A 7 -13.13 15.34 -4.87
N ARG A 8 -13.89 15.96 -3.98
CA ARG A 8 -13.47 17.08 -3.14
C ARG A 8 -13.84 16.77 -1.70
N PRO A 9 -12.97 16.09 -0.93
CA PRO A 9 -13.23 15.85 0.48
C PRO A 9 -13.22 17.17 1.26
N LEU A 10 -13.90 17.18 2.41
CA LEU A 10 -13.80 18.31 3.34
C LEU A 10 -12.36 18.44 3.83
N HIS A 11 -11.91 19.67 4.06
CA HIS A 11 -10.56 19.94 4.53
C HIS A 11 -10.29 19.23 5.87
N GLU A 12 -11.24 19.30 6.80
CA GLU A 12 -11.17 18.63 8.11
C GLU A 12 -10.97 17.11 7.99
N THR A 13 -11.67 16.47 7.05
CA THR A 13 -11.49 15.04 6.78
C THR A 13 -10.09 14.74 6.24
N ALA A 14 -9.58 15.57 5.34
CA ALA A 14 -8.24 15.39 4.79
C ALA A 14 -7.15 15.53 5.89
N VAL A 15 -7.28 16.53 6.76
CA VAL A 15 -6.36 16.74 7.90
C VAL A 15 -6.41 15.56 8.86
N LEU A 16 -7.60 15.06 9.20
CA LEU A 16 -7.73 13.90 10.08
C LEU A 16 -7.10 12.64 9.46
N VAL A 17 -7.33 12.38 8.18
CA VAL A 17 -6.71 11.24 7.48
C VAL A 17 -5.19 11.39 7.44
N GLU A 18 -4.69 12.60 7.20
CA GLU A 18 -3.25 12.89 7.22
C GLU A 18 -2.64 12.58 8.59
N ASP A 19 -3.24 13.06 9.68
CA ASP A 19 -2.77 12.84 11.05
C ASP A 19 -2.74 11.36 11.44
N ILE A 20 -3.79 10.60 11.08
CA ILE A 20 -3.85 9.16 11.33
C ILE A 20 -2.73 8.44 10.58
N VAL A 21 -2.55 8.73 9.29
CA VAL A 21 -1.54 8.07 8.45
C VAL A 21 -0.14 8.43 8.94
N HIS A 22 0.10 9.70 9.28
CA HIS A 22 1.38 10.17 9.83
C HIS A 22 1.72 9.40 11.10
N THR A 23 0.81 9.42 12.08
CA THR A 23 0.98 8.75 13.37
C THR A 23 1.26 7.25 13.20
N GLN A 24 0.52 6.57 12.32
CA GLN A 24 0.76 5.14 12.06
C GLN A 24 2.14 4.87 11.45
N LEU A 25 2.59 5.69 10.52
CA LEU A 25 3.89 5.52 9.87
C LEU A 25 5.05 5.85 10.80
N ILE A 26 4.94 6.89 11.63
CA ILE A 26 5.96 7.21 12.64
C ILE A 26 6.11 6.05 13.63
N ASN A 27 5.00 5.50 14.13
CA ASN A 27 5.03 4.34 15.03
C ASN A 27 5.66 3.11 14.37
N LEU A 28 5.31 2.84 13.11
CA LEU A 28 5.92 1.74 12.35
C LEU A 28 7.42 1.96 12.15
N LEU A 29 7.83 3.18 11.84
CA LEU A 29 9.22 3.55 11.56
C LEU A 29 10.09 3.45 12.82
N GLN A 30 9.55 3.85 13.97
CA GLN A 30 10.21 3.68 15.28
C GLN A 30 10.41 2.19 15.61
N GLN A 31 9.38 1.36 15.45
CA GLN A 31 9.51 -0.09 15.64
C GLN A 31 10.51 -0.71 14.67
N ALA A 32 10.55 -0.24 13.42
CA ALA A 32 11.50 -0.74 12.42
C ALA A 32 12.94 -0.33 12.76
N ALA A 33 13.15 0.85 13.36
CA ALA A 33 14.44 1.28 13.88
C ALA A 33 14.92 0.36 15.01
N GLU A 34 14.04 0.02 15.96
CA GLU A 34 14.35 -0.90 17.06
C GLU A 34 14.71 -2.30 16.53
N VAL A 35 13.96 -2.83 15.56
CA VAL A 35 14.28 -4.11 14.91
C VAL A 35 15.64 -4.07 14.21
N SER A 36 15.92 -2.99 13.46
CA SER A 36 17.20 -2.81 12.77
C SER A 36 18.37 -2.74 13.77
N GLN A 37 18.18 -2.03 14.88
CA GLN A 37 19.16 -1.93 15.96
C GLN A 37 19.44 -3.28 16.61
N LEU A 38 18.41 -4.08 16.89
CA LEU A 38 18.56 -5.43 17.44
C LEU A 38 19.32 -6.38 16.50
N ARG A 39 19.19 -6.19 15.18
CA ARG A 39 19.99 -6.91 14.18
C ARG A 39 21.45 -6.39 14.09
N GLY A 40 21.78 -5.28 14.73
CA GLY A 40 23.08 -4.62 14.63
C GLY A 40 23.28 -3.88 13.30
N ALA A 41 22.20 -3.60 12.56
CA ALA A 41 22.25 -2.84 11.32
C ALA A 41 22.20 -1.33 11.59
N ARG A 42 22.76 -0.54 10.66
CA ARG A 42 22.80 0.93 10.74
C ARG A 42 21.76 1.63 9.86
N VAL A 43 20.92 0.85 9.18
CA VAL A 43 19.88 1.34 8.27
C VAL A 43 18.63 0.47 8.41
N ILE A 44 17.45 1.08 8.34
CA ILE A 44 16.20 0.32 8.25
C ILE A 44 16.08 -0.22 6.82
N SER A 45 16.00 -1.54 6.72
CA SER A 45 15.93 -2.29 5.47
C SER A 45 14.51 -2.82 5.21
N ALA A 46 14.31 -3.48 4.07
CA ALA A 46 13.05 -4.13 3.75
C ALA A 46 12.69 -5.20 4.79
N GLU A 47 13.69 -5.96 5.24
CA GLU A 47 13.54 -7.08 6.17
C GLU A 47 12.94 -6.63 7.50
N ASP A 48 13.30 -5.43 7.98
CA ASP A 48 12.79 -4.89 9.24
C ASP A 48 11.27 -4.64 9.15
N LEU A 49 10.79 -4.13 8.02
CA LEU A 49 9.37 -3.91 7.76
C LEU A 49 8.64 -5.23 7.50
N LEU A 50 9.23 -6.15 6.73
CA LEU A 50 8.68 -7.49 6.50
C LEU A 50 8.53 -8.27 7.81
N PHE A 51 9.50 -8.14 8.72
CA PHE A 51 9.44 -8.71 10.06
C PHE A 51 8.24 -8.19 10.83
N LEU A 52 8.01 -6.88 10.87
CA LEU A 52 6.86 -6.29 11.57
C LEU A 52 5.53 -6.74 10.96
N MET A 53 5.46 -6.93 9.64
CA MET A 53 4.26 -7.36 8.94
C MET A 53 3.97 -8.87 8.99
N ARG A 54 4.92 -9.69 9.45
CA ARG A 54 4.85 -11.17 9.38
C ARG A 54 3.60 -11.81 9.99
N LYS A 55 2.95 -11.13 10.94
CA LYS A 55 1.75 -11.64 11.61
C LYS A 55 0.51 -11.60 10.71
N ASP A 56 0.42 -10.64 9.80
CA ASP A 56 -0.69 -10.52 8.85
C ASP A 56 -0.24 -10.99 7.47
N LYS A 57 -0.40 -12.30 7.24
CA LYS A 57 0.04 -12.97 6.02
C LYS A 57 -0.65 -12.43 4.77
N LYS A 58 -1.93 -12.04 4.88
CA LYS A 58 -2.69 -11.47 3.75
C LYS A 58 -2.12 -10.11 3.35
N LYS A 59 -1.84 -9.22 4.32
CA LYS A 59 -1.18 -7.93 4.03
C LYS A 59 0.25 -8.10 3.56
N LEU A 60 1.00 -9.04 4.14
CA LEU A 60 2.37 -9.34 3.70
C LEU A 60 2.39 -9.83 2.25
N ARG A 61 1.50 -10.77 1.89
CA ARG A 61 1.33 -11.24 0.50
C ARG A 61 1.04 -10.09 -0.46
N ARG A 62 0.10 -9.21 -0.09
CA ARG A 62 -0.25 -8.04 -0.89
C ARG A 62 0.94 -7.10 -1.09
N LEU A 63 1.73 -6.85 -0.05
CA LEU A 63 2.97 -6.06 -0.15
C LEU A 63 3.98 -6.70 -1.11
N LEU A 64 4.22 -8.01 -1.00
CA LEU A 64 5.15 -8.73 -1.87
C LEU A 64 4.68 -8.68 -3.33
N LYS A 65 3.39 -8.92 -3.60
CA LYS A 65 2.78 -8.77 -4.94
C LYS A 65 2.97 -7.33 -5.45
N TYR A 66 2.72 -6.30 -4.62
CA TYR A 66 2.95 -4.90 -5.00
C TYR A 66 4.42 -4.62 -5.38
N MET A 67 5.37 -5.08 -4.56
CA MET A 67 6.80 -4.88 -4.83
C MET A 67 7.21 -5.52 -6.16
N PHE A 68 6.74 -6.74 -6.42
CA PHE A 68 6.96 -7.43 -7.68
C PHE A 68 6.40 -6.63 -8.87
N PHE A 69 5.13 -6.22 -8.82
CA PHE A 69 4.51 -5.47 -9.91
C PHE A 69 5.15 -4.10 -10.14
N ARG A 70 5.60 -3.43 -9.08
CA ARG A 70 6.30 -2.15 -9.22
C ARG A 70 7.63 -2.33 -9.92
N ASP A 71 8.43 -3.32 -9.52
CA ASP A 71 9.72 -3.56 -10.14
C ASP A 71 9.54 -4.06 -11.59
N TYR A 72 8.51 -4.87 -11.86
CA TYR A 72 8.10 -5.26 -13.21
C TYR A 72 7.71 -4.06 -14.07
N LYS A 73 6.85 -3.17 -13.56
CA LYS A 73 6.46 -1.92 -14.24
C LYS A 73 7.68 -1.05 -14.55
N SER A 74 8.60 -0.90 -13.60
CA SER A 74 9.83 -0.12 -13.83
C SER A 74 10.70 -0.71 -14.93
N LYS A 75 10.72 -2.04 -15.14
CA LYS A 75 11.43 -2.66 -16.25
C LYS A 75 10.76 -2.36 -17.58
N ILE A 76 9.44 -2.54 -17.67
CA ILE A 76 8.69 -2.31 -18.92
C ILE A 76 8.83 -0.86 -19.36
N VAL A 77 8.66 0.10 -18.45
CA VAL A 77 8.79 1.54 -18.77
C VAL A 77 10.20 1.87 -19.30
N LYS A 78 11.25 1.37 -18.64
CA LYS A 78 12.63 1.57 -19.11
C LYS A 78 12.90 0.88 -20.45
N GLY A 79 12.30 -0.28 -20.69
CA GLY A 79 12.44 -1.02 -21.94
C GLY A 79 11.77 -0.34 -23.14
N ILE A 80 10.70 0.43 -22.91
CA ILE A 80 10.01 1.21 -23.95
C ILE A 80 10.81 2.45 -24.35
N GLU A 81 11.59 3.03 -23.43
CA GLU A 81 12.46 4.19 -23.71
C GLU A 81 13.72 3.80 -24.53
N ASP A 82 14.12 2.52 -24.49
CA ASP A 82 15.32 1.96 -25.13
C ASP A 82 15.00 1.16 -26.42
N ASP A 83 14.08 1.66 -27.28
CA ASP A 83 13.52 1.01 -28.50
C ASP A 83 14.52 0.77 -29.66
N ASP A 84 15.74 0.29 -29.35
CA ASP A 84 16.74 -0.13 -30.35
C ASP A 84 17.37 -1.51 -30.06
N LEU A 85 17.04 -2.20 -28.95
CA LEU A 85 17.68 -3.50 -28.59
C LEU A 85 16.74 -4.45 -27.81
N LEU A 86 15.57 -4.78 -28.39
CA LEU A 86 14.48 -5.47 -27.71
C LEU A 86 14.67 -6.97 -27.39
N GLU A 87 15.70 -7.66 -27.86
CA GLU A 87 15.74 -9.13 -27.70
C GLU A 87 16.52 -9.65 -26.48
N ASP A 88 17.46 -8.90 -25.88
CA ASP A 88 18.41 -9.50 -24.91
C ASP A 88 18.25 -9.05 -23.43
N LYS A 89 17.34 -8.11 -23.11
CA LYS A 89 17.26 -7.48 -21.77
C LYS A 89 16.07 -7.88 -20.89
N LEU A 90 15.22 -8.82 -21.31
CA LEU A 90 14.17 -9.36 -20.43
C LEU A 90 14.76 -10.14 -19.23
N ASN A 91 16.05 -10.51 -19.28
CA ASN A 91 16.80 -11.18 -18.22
C ASN A 91 17.44 -10.26 -17.16
N SER A 92 16.99 -9.01 -17.01
CA SER A 92 17.54 -8.12 -15.98
C SER A 92 17.30 -8.69 -14.56
N ASN A 93 18.35 -9.27 -13.97
CA ASN A 93 18.36 -10.05 -12.74
C ASN A 93 17.95 -9.29 -11.46
N ASN A 94 17.80 -7.96 -11.49
CA ASN A 94 17.63 -7.16 -10.26
C ASN A 94 16.22 -7.23 -9.62
N THR A 95 15.13 -7.43 -10.37
CA THR A 95 13.80 -7.74 -9.77
C THR A 95 13.86 -9.02 -8.97
N ASN A 96 14.49 -10.03 -9.56
CA ASN A 96 14.60 -11.35 -8.98
C ASN A 96 15.48 -11.29 -7.74
N LYS A 97 16.48 -10.40 -7.68
CA LYS A 97 17.30 -10.19 -6.47
C LYS A 97 16.50 -9.67 -5.29
N ARG A 98 15.70 -8.60 -5.44
CA ARG A 98 14.91 -8.06 -4.32
C ARG A 98 13.85 -9.02 -3.83
N GLN A 99 13.15 -9.68 -4.76
CA GLN A 99 12.16 -10.70 -4.44
C GLN A 99 12.83 -11.89 -3.75
N LYS A 100 13.97 -12.35 -4.25
CA LYS A 100 14.75 -13.43 -3.65
C LYS A 100 15.25 -13.06 -2.25
N LEU A 101 15.75 -11.84 -2.02
CA LEU A 101 16.14 -11.38 -0.68
C LEU A 101 14.96 -11.39 0.30
N ALA A 102 13.77 -10.94 -0.14
CA ALA A 102 12.57 -10.99 0.69
C ALA A 102 12.15 -12.45 0.99
N GLN A 103 12.24 -13.34 0.00
CA GLN A 103 11.96 -14.75 0.17
C GLN A 103 12.96 -15.43 1.11
N ASP A 104 14.27 -15.27 0.87
CA ASP A 104 15.34 -15.82 1.70
C ASP A 104 15.20 -15.34 3.16
N PHE A 105 14.86 -14.06 3.36
CA PHE A 105 14.58 -13.52 4.69
C PHE A 105 13.36 -14.18 5.35
N LEU A 106 12.23 -14.25 4.67
CA LEU A 106 11.02 -14.87 5.22
C LEU A 106 11.25 -16.34 5.54
N ASN A 107 11.99 -17.06 4.71
CA ASN A 107 12.38 -18.44 4.95
C ASN A 107 13.24 -18.59 6.22
N SER A 108 14.12 -17.62 6.48
CA SER A 108 15.00 -17.65 7.65
C SER A 108 14.26 -17.47 8.99
N ILE A 109 13.08 -16.84 8.96
CA ILE A 109 12.25 -16.60 10.15
C ILE A 109 11.01 -17.49 10.22
N ASP A 110 10.80 -18.37 9.23
CA ASP A 110 9.62 -19.23 9.17
C ASP A 110 9.77 -20.46 10.05
N GLN A 111 9.08 -20.45 11.19
CA GLN A 111 9.05 -21.58 12.12
C GLN A 111 7.90 -22.56 11.83
N THR A 112 6.94 -22.14 11.00
CA THR A 112 5.62 -22.80 10.85
C THR A 112 5.40 -23.38 9.45
N GLY A 113 6.19 -22.94 8.47
CA GLY A 113 5.95 -23.19 7.04
C GLY A 113 4.93 -22.23 6.41
N GLU A 114 4.26 -21.39 7.21
CA GLU A 114 3.18 -20.53 6.76
C GLU A 114 3.67 -19.28 6.02
N LEU A 115 4.91 -18.82 6.26
CA LEU A 115 5.47 -17.68 5.53
C LEU A 115 5.99 -18.10 4.15
N LEU A 116 6.55 -19.30 4.05
CA LEU A 116 6.92 -19.95 2.81
C LEU A 116 5.70 -20.16 1.89
N ALA A 117 4.60 -20.67 2.46
CA ALA A 117 3.37 -20.91 1.73
C ALA A 117 2.81 -19.65 1.04
N ILE A 118 3.14 -18.44 1.50
CA ILE A 118 2.71 -17.17 0.89
C ILE A 118 3.16 -17.05 -0.57
N PHE A 119 4.31 -17.63 -0.93
CA PHE A 119 4.87 -17.56 -2.28
C PHE A 119 4.25 -18.57 -3.25
N GLU A 120 3.67 -19.66 -2.72
CA GLU A 120 3.00 -20.70 -3.51
C GLU A 120 1.48 -20.43 -3.63
N ASP A 121 0.96 -19.54 -2.79
CA ASP A 121 -0.46 -19.25 -2.71
C ASP A 121 -0.92 -18.20 -3.74
N ASP A 122 -1.58 -18.71 -4.79
CA ASP A 122 -2.24 -17.92 -5.84
C ASP A 122 -3.63 -17.41 -5.44
N GLU A 123 -4.02 -17.49 -4.16
CA GLU A 123 -5.29 -16.96 -3.66
C GLU A 123 -5.49 -15.48 -4.07
N ILE A 124 -6.75 -15.20 -4.43
CA ILE A 124 -7.20 -13.88 -4.83
C ILE A 124 -7.18 -12.97 -3.59
N ASP A 125 -6.68 -11.74 -3.77
CA ASP A 125 -6.73 -10.74 -2.72
C ASP A 125 -8.10 -10.04 -2.75
N ASP A 126 -9.04 -10.55 -1.94
CA ASP A 126 -10.42 -10.07 -1.87
C ASP A 126 -10.51 -8.55 -1.73
N VAL A 127 -9.66 -7.94 -0.88
CA VAL A 127 -9.63 -6.48 -0.68
C VAL A 127 -9.29 -5.75 -1.97
N LYS A 128 -8.36 -6.27 -2.77
CA LYS A 128 -7.99 -5.67 -4.07
C LYS A 128 -9.06 -5.91 -5.11
N GLN A 129 -9.70 -7.08 -5.10
CA GLN A 129 -10.82 -7.40 -5.98
C GLN A 129 -12.00 -6.44 -5.71
N GLU A 130 -12.43 -6.30 -4.46
CA GLU A 130 -13.53 -5.40 -4.07
C GLU A 130 -13.25 -3.95 -4.47
N ARG A 131 -12.02 -3.46 -4.25
CA ARG A 131 -11.60 -2.12 -4.69
C ARG A 131 -11.64 -1.96 -6.21
N MET A 132 -11.30 -3.02 -6.96
CA MET A 132 -11.34 -3.02 -8.42
C MET A 132 -12.78 -3.01 -8.95
N GLU A 133 -13.66 -3.83 -8.37
CA GLU A 133 -15.09 -3.84 -8.69
C GLU A 133 -15.77 -2.51 -8.34
N ARG A 134 -15.34 -1.86 -7.24
CA ARG A 134 -15.81 -0.52 -6.89
C ARG A 134 -15.38 0.52 -7.92
N ALA A 135 -14.11 0.49 -8.32
CA ALA A 135 -13.59 1.38 -9.35
C ALA A 135 -14.32 1.17 -10.69
N GLU A 136 -14.54 -0.08 -11.09
CA GLU A 136 -15.28 -0.43 -12.31
C GLU A 136 -16.69 0.19 -12.28
N ARG A 137 -17.46 -0.03 -11.20
CA ARG A 137 -18.80 0.55 -11.04
C ARG A 137 -18.79 2.07 -11.11
N GLN A 138 -17.80 2.71 -10.47
CA GLN A 138 -17.66 4.17 -10.47
C GLN A 138 -17.37 4.71 -11.88
N THR A 139 -16.61 3.99 -12.69
CA THR A 139 -16.22 4.44 -14.04
C THR A 139 -17.33 4.34 -15.08
N ARG A 140 -18.36 3.52 -14.87
CA ARG A 140 -19.48 3.34 -15.83
C ARG A 140 -20.25 4.63 -16.13
N THR A 141 -20.26 5.57 -15.18
CA THR A 141 -21.02 6.83 -15.30
C THR A 141 -20.12 8.03 -15.59
N MET A 142 -18.82 7.83 -15.80
CA MET A 142 -17.88 8.92 -16.03
C MET A 142 -17.89 9.35 -17.50
N ASP A 143 -17.83 10.66 -17.74
CA ASP A 143 -17.46 11.19 -19.04
C ASP A 143 -15.94 11.05 -19.29
N SER A 144 -15.50 11.36 -20.52
CA SER A 144 -14.10 11.23 -20.93
C SER A 144 -13.13 12.05 -20.06
N VAL A 145 -13.53 13.26 -19.65
CA VAL A 145 -12.69 14.16 -18.83
C VAL A 145 -12.59 13.61 -17.42
N GLN A 146 -13.71 13.20 -16.83
CA GLN A 146 -13.77 12.59 -15.51
C GLN A 146 -12.96 11.30 -15.45
N TYR A 147 -13.05 10.47 -16.49
CA TYR A 147 -12.30 9.22 -16.57
C TYR A 147 -10.79 9.46 -16.68
N ALA A 148 -10.35 10.46 -17.45
CA ALA A 148 -8.94 10.85 -17.54
C ALA A 148 -8.38 11.30 -16.18
N GLU A 149 -9.09 12.18 -15.47
CA GLU A 149 -8.71 12.62 -14.12
C GLU A 149 -8.70 11.48 -13.09
N PHE A 150 -9.66 10.55 -13.20
CA PHE A 150 -9.72 9.36 -12.36
C PHE A 150 -8.50 8.45 -12.59
N CYS A 151 -8.13 8.24 -13.86
CA CYS A 151 -6.94 7.47 -14.22
C CYS A 151 -5.65 8.13 -13.70
N GLU A 152 -5.52 9.45 -13.80
CA GLU A 152 -4.37 10.17 -13.25
C GLU A 152 -4.30 10.01 -11.72
N SER A 153 -5.44 10.20 -11.04
CA SER A 153 -5.54 10.08 -9.58
C SER A 153 -5.16 8.68 -9.09
N ARG A 154 -5.54 7.63 -9.82
CA ARG A 154 -5.17 6.23 -9.49
C ARG A 154 -3.68 5.94 -9.56
N GLN A 155 -2.92 6.74 -10.29
CA GLN A 155 -1.48 6.56 -10.43
C GLN A 155 -0.68 7.36 -9.41
N LEU A 156 -1.34 8.21 -8.62
CA LEU A 156 -0.69 8.99 -7.57
C LEU A 156 -0.36 8.09 -6.37
N SER A 157 0.80 8.34 -5.77
CA SER A 157 1.24 7.70 -4.54
C SER A 157 2.22 8.61 -3.80
N PHE A 158 2.49 8.28 -2.54
CA PHE A 158 3.42 9.02 -1.69
C PHE A 158 4.87 9.02 -2.26
N SER A 159 5.23 8.06 -3.11
CA SER A 159 6.56 8.02 -3.73
C SER A 159 6.77 9.07 -4.84
N LYS A 160 5.70 9.64 -5.42
CA LYS A 160 5.80 10.69 -6.47
C LYS A 160 6.56 11.93 -5.98
N LYS A 161 6.52 12.22 -4.68
CA LYS A 161 7.28 13.31 -4.03
C LYS A 161 8.14 12.76 -2.89
N ALA A 162 8.99 11.77 -3.19
CA ALA A 162 9.78 11.02 -2.21
C ALA A 162 10.56 11.89 -1.20
N SER A 163 11.16 13.02 -1.63
CA SER A 163 11.84 13.95 -0.71
C SER A 163 10.86 14.54 0.30
N LYS A 164 9.73 15.09 -0.16
CA LYS A 164 8.71 15.67 0.74
C LYS A 164 8.13 14.62 1.68
N PHE A 165 7.95 13.38 1.19
CA PHE A 165 7.47 12.28 2.04
C PHE A 165 8.48 11.91 3.13
N ARG A 166 9.78 11.90 2.80
CA ARG A 166 10.85 11.70 3.78
C ARG A 166 10.90 12.82 4.82
N ASP A 167 10.76 14.07 4.38
CA ASP A 167 10.76 15.24 5.27
C ASP A 167 9.51 15.26 6.17
N TRP A 168 8.35 14.88 5.62
CA TRP A 168 7.09 14.77 6.35
C TRP A 168 7.12 13.71 7.45
N LEU A 169 7.83 12.60 7.23
CA LEU A 169 8.10 11.58 8.25
C LEU A 169 9.25 11.95 9.21
N ASP A 170 9.87 13.12 9.03
CA ASP A 170 11.03 13.58 9.81
C ASP A 170 12.18 12.55 9.87
N CYS A 171 12.44 11.81 8.78
CA CYS A 171 13.50 10.80 8.78
C CYS A 171 14.91 11.37 9.01
N SER A 172 15.08 12.69 8.90
CA SER A 172 16.36 13.37 9.09
C SER A 172 16.80 13.40 10.55
N SER A 173 15.85 13.46 11.49
CA SER A 173 16.09 13.48 12.94
C SER A 173 16.38 12.10 13.52
N MET A 174 16.08 11.03 12.78
CA MET A 174 16.32 9.65 13.20
C MET A 174 17.80 9.27 13.22
N GLU A 175 18.19 8.50 14.24
CA GLU A 175 19.52 7.88 14.34
C GLU A 175 19.73 6.81 13.26
N ILE A 176 18.77 5.88 13.11
CA ILE A 176 18.79 4.82 12.10
C ILE A 176 17.80 5.17 11.00
N LYS A 177 18.31 5.43 9.79
CA LYS A 177 17.50 5.93 8.67
C LYS A 177 17.01 4.81 7.76
N PRO A 178 15.79 4.92 7.20
CA PRO A 178 15.31 3.99 6.19
C PRO A 178 16.04 4.15 4.87
N ASN A 179 16.40 3.02 4.26
CA ASN A 179 16.96 2.99 2.92
C ASN A 179 15.87 3.22 1.85
N ALA A 180 16.28 3.33 0.59
CA ALA A 180 15.35 3.61 -0.52
C ALA A 180 14.21 2.57 -0.62
N VAL A 181 14.52 1.28 -0.40
CA VAL A 181 13.54 0.20 -0.42
C VAL A 181 12.56 0.28 0.75
N ALA A 182 13.04 0.59 1.95
CA ALA A 182 12.20 0.79 3.11
C ALA A 182 11.25 1.99 2.91
N MET A 183 11.75 3.10 2.37
CA MET A 183 10.92 4.26 2.01
C MET A 183 9.85 3.94 0.96
N GLU A 184 10.21 3.10 0.00
CA GLU A 184 9.31 2.55 -1.01
C GLU A 184 8.17 1.71 -0.42
N ILE A 185 8.46 0.89 0.61
CA ILE A 185 7.47 0.11 1.35
C ILE A 185 6.60 1.05 2.20
N LEU A 186 7.20 2.01 2.91
CA LEU A 186 6.46 3.00 3.72
C LEU A 186 5.48 3.81 2.87
N ALA A 187 5.87 4.23 1.66
CA ALA A 187 4.99 4.94 0.74
C ALA A 187 3.80 4.09 0.28
N TYR A 188 4.00 2.79 0.12
CA TYR A 188 2.93 1.85 -0.18
C TYR A 188 2.00 1.65 1.02
N LEU A 189 2.56 1.46 2.22
CA LEU A 189 1.78 1.31 3.44
C LEU A 189 0.96 2.56 3.75
N ALA A 190 1.51 3.75 3.52
CA ALA A 190 0.78 5.01 3.60
C ALA A 190 -0.47 5.02 2.69
N TYR A 191 -0.31 4.61 1.43
CA TYR A 191 -1.42 4.48 0.49
C TYR A 191 -2.45 3.44 0.96
N GLU A 192 -1.99 2.28 1.44
CA GLU A 192 -2.89 1.23 1.94
C GLU A 192 -3.63 1.64 3.21
N THR A 193 -3.01 2.40 4.11
CA THR A 193 -3.68 2.97 5.29
C THR A 193 -4.80 3.91 4.87
N VAL A 194 -4.54 4.85 3.94
CA VAL A 194 -5.60 5.72 3.38
C VAL A 194 -6.72 4.88 2.77
N ALA A 195 -6.37 3.88 1.96
CA ALA A 195 -7.35 3.01 1.32
C ALA A 195 -8.20 2.24 2.33
N GLN A 196 -7.60 1.73 3.41
CA GLN A 196 -8.32 1.05 4.48
C GLN A 196 -9.27 2.00 5.24
N LEU A 197 -8.84 3.23 5.53
CA LEU A 197 -9.70 4.24 6.15
C LEU A 197 -10.91 4.56 5.26
N VAL A 198 -10.69 4.71 3.95
CA VAL A 198 -11.78 4.93 2.98
C VAL A 198 -12.73 3.73 2.92
N ASP A 199 -12.20 2.50 2.86
CA ASP A 199 -13.04 1.29 2.83
C ASP A 199 -13.95 1.22 4.06
N LEU A 200 -13.38 1.46 5.26
CA LEU A 200 -14.14 1.46 6.51
C LEU A 200 -15.18 2.60 6.55
N ALA A 201 -14.83 3.81 6.10
CA ALA A 201 -15.76 4.93 6.05
C ALA A 201 -16.93 4.66 5.09
N LEU A 202 -16.67 4.01 3.94
CA LEU A 202 -17.71 3.62 2.99
C LEU A 202 -18.63 2.52 3.56
N LEU A 203 -18.07 1.57 4.31
CA LEU A 203 -18.85 0.53 4.99
C LEU A 203 -19.81 1.16 6.02
N VAL A 204 -19.29 2.03 6.90
CA VAL A 204 -20.12 2.74 7.88
C VAL A 204 -21.18 3.58 7.19
N LYS A 205 -20.84 4.29 6.12
CA LYS A 205 -21.81 5.07 5.34
C LYS A 205 -22.92 4.18 4.77
N GLN A 206 -22.61 2.99 4.29
CA GLN A 206 -23.60 2.04 3.78
C GLN A 206 -24.54 1.55 4.88
N ASP A 207 -24.01 1.26 6.07
CA ASP A 207 -24.80 0.82 7.22
C ASP A 207 -25.70 1.92 7.79
N MET A 208 -25.29 3.19 7.66
CA MET A 208 -26.11 4.35 8.07
C MET A 208 -27.28 4.64 7.11
N VAL A 209 -27.30 4.09 5.89
CA VAL A 209 -28.43 4.27 4.98
C VAL A 209 -29.56 3.32 5.41
N PRO A 210 -30.73 3.84 5.82
CA PRO A 210 -31.85 2.99 6.23
C PRO A 210 -32.24 2.05 5.09
N LYS A 211 -32.18 0.74 5.31
CA LYS A 211 -32.71 -0.23 4.35
C LYS A 211 -34.23 -0.09 4.35
N ALA A 212 -34.82 0.16 3.18
CA ALA A 212 -36.28 0.13 3.03
C ALA A 212 -36.78 -1.27 3.47
N GLY A 213 -37.53 -1.32 4.57
CA GLY A 213 -38.02 -2.57 5.18
C GLY A 213 -37.26 -3.03 6.45
N ASP A 214 -36.33 -2.25 6.99
CA ASP A 214 -35.72 -2.53 8.30
C ASP A 214 -36.73 -2.27 9.45
N PRO A 215 -37.17 -3.31 10.20
CA PRO A 215 -38.10 -3.18 11.31
C PRO A 215 -37.59 -2.29 12.45
N PHE A 216 -36.27 -2.04 12.53
CA PHE A 216 -35.62 -1.27 13.59
C PHE A 216 -35.29 0.17 13.18
N SER A 217 -35.59 0.58 11.95
CA SER A 217 -35.35 1.95 11.46
C SER A 217 -36.06 3.04 12.30
N HIS A 218 -37.15 2.69 12.99
CA HIS A 218 -37.89 3.60 13.88
C HIS A 218 -37.38 3.60 15.33
N ALA A 219 -36.50 2.68 15.73
CA ALA A 219 -36.06 2.55 17.12
C ALA A 219 -34.95 3.53 17.52
N ILE A 220 -34.32 4.22 16.56
CA ILE A 220 -33.18 5.12 16.81
C ILE A 220 -33.63 6.55 17.15
N SER A 221 -34.93 6.87 17.02
CA SER A 221 -35.47 8.20 17.39
C SER A 221 -35.98 8.25 18.83
N ALA A 222 -35.14 7.93 19.81
CA ALA A 222 -35.45 8.15 21.23
C ALA A 222 -34.19 8.19 22.10
N THR A 223 -33.33 9.19 21.89
CA THR A 223 -32.43 9.75 22.93
C THR A 223 -32.05 11.17 22.56
#